data_AF-A0A952U4L3-F1
#
_entry.id   AF-A0A952U4L3-F1
#
_cell.length_a   1.000
_cell.length_b   1.000
_cell.length_c   1.000
_cell.angle_alpha   90.00
_cell.angle_beta   90.00
_cell.angle_gamma   90.00
#
_symmetry.space_group_name_H-M   'P 1'
#
loop_
_entity.id
_entity.type
_entity.pdbx_description
1 polymer ?
#
loop_
_entity_poly.entity_id
_entity_poly.type
_entity_poly.pdbx_seq_one_letter_code
_entity_poly.pdbx_strand_id
1 'polypeptide(L)'
;MVLPYHLDRLPPEAHTVLRYLNTVNTATALELENAGLSARGVGKAIRRLINAHYIDLKDKSYALTKVGKTAAQELIAFYAANDEQAQSDRAKKLFVERKVVVVAPRSFVAEQAVDLFVGVNPSDEDSFKLPFGAQLELRITAVGAALTVNNLSIDVPPEKAAVPSRVRLLPAANTPMVRVRIDAFQSFEFNDFEPLGGFYFDVPVHADPSKQDKTPRAVSMEITIGSPD
;
A
#
# COMPACT_ATOMS: atom_id res chain seq x y z
N MET A 1 -14.39 5.79 -17.83
CA MET A 1 -15.27 6.84 -18.45
C MET A 1 -15.02 8.18 -17.77
N VAL A 2 -15.45 9.32 -18.33
CA VAL A 2 -15.38 10.64 -17.64
C VAL A 2 -16.70 10.90 -16.92
N LEU A 3 -16.63 11.41 -15.69
CA LEU A 3 -17.81 11.73 -14.90
C LEU A 3 -18.61 12.86 -15.60
N PRO A 4 -19.94 12.75 -15.72
CA PRO A 4 -20.73 13.82 -16.33
C PRO A 4 -20.51 15.18 -15.66
N TYR A 5 -20.42 16.24 -16.45
CA TYR A 5 -20.03 17.59 -16.02
C TYR A 5 -20.86 18.15 -14.85
N HIS A 6 -22.15 17.79 -14.79
CA HIS A 6 -23.04 18.21 -13.70
C HIS A 6 -22.76 17.51 -12.37
N LEU A 7 -22.17 16.31 -12.40
CA LEU A 7 -21.79 15.55 -11.21
C LEU A 7 -20.39 15.90 -10.72
N ASP A 8 -19.47 16.23 -11.63
CA ASP A 8 -18.08 16.61 -11.31
C ASP A 8 -17.98 17.90 -10.48
N ARG A 9 -18.95 18.81 -10.64
CA ARG A 9 -19.04 20.05 -9.86
C ARG A 9 -19.57 19.88 -8.45
N LEU A 10 -20.09 18.70 -8.11
CA LEU A 10 -20.59 18.40 -6.77
C LEU A 10 -19.43 18.02 -5.85
N PRO A 11 -19.45 18.45 -4.58
CA PRO A 11 -18.45 18.01 -3.62
C PRO A 11 -18.58 16.50 -3.35
N PRO A 12 -17.50 15.81 -2.96
CA PRO A 12 -17.50 14.36 -2.77
C PRO A 12 -18.55 13.90 -1.75
N GLU A 13 -18.82 14.70 -0.72
CA GLU A 13 -19.86 14.40 0.27
C GLU A 13 -21.27 14.36 -0.35
N ALA A 14 -21.51 15.12 -1.41
CA ALA A 14 -22.79 15.10 -2.13
C ALA A 14 -22.96 13.84 -2.98
N HIS A 15 -21.88 13.27 -3.50
CA HIS A 15 -21.94 11.97 -4.18
C HIS A 15 -22.33 10.85 -3.22
N THR A 16 -21.77 10.87 -2.01
CA THR A 16 -22.10 9.91 -0.95
C THR A 16 -23.58 9.99 -0.56
N VAL A 17 -24.11 11.20 -0.37
CA VAL A 17 -25.54 11.41 -0.06
C VAL A 17 -26.45 10.92 -1.21
N LEU A 18 -26.10 11.20 -2.47
CA LEU A 18 -26.89 10.73 -3.62
C LEU A 18 -26.92 9.20 -3.71
N ARG A 19 -25.78 8.55 -3.51
CA ARG A 19 -25.69 7.07 -3.50
C ARG A 19 -26.50 6.46 -2.37
N TYR A 20 -26.42 7.04 -1.17
CA TYR A 20 -27.16 6.55 0.00
C TYR A 20 -28.68 6.75 -0.14
N LEU A 21 -29.13 7.91 -0.63
CA LEU A 21 -30.55 8.13 -0.86
C LEU A 21 -31.11 7.26 -2.00
N ASN A 22 -30.27 6.79 -2.92
CA ASN A 22 -30.70 5.85 -3.96
C ASN A 22 -30.96 4.44 -3.43
N THR A 23 -30.34 4.05 -2.31
CA THR A 23 -30.58 2.74 -1.67
C THR A 23 -31.75 2.79 -0.69
N VAL A 24 -31.84 3.84 0.12
CA VAL A 24 -32.85 3.96 1.21
C VAL A 24 -34.11 4.71 0.76
N ASN A 25 -34.10 5.33 -0.43
CA ASN A 25 -35.15 6.21 -1.02
C ASN A 25 -35.42 7.52 -0.27
N THR A 26 -35.42 7.51 1.06
CA THR A 26 -35.60 8.69 1.91
C THR A 26 -34.72 8.59 3.15
N ALA A 27 -34.09 9.69 3.57
CA ALA A 27 -33.33 9.72 4.82
C ALA A 27 -33.39 11.07 5.52
N THR A 28 -33.34 11.05 6.84
CA THR A 28 -33.19 12.25 7.68
C THR A 28 -31.73 12.71 7.72
N ALA A 29 -31.48 13.94 8.17
CA ALA A 29 -30.11 14.44 8.32
C ALA A 29 -29.25 13.57 9.26
N LEU A 30 -29.86 13.03 10.32
CA LEU A 30 -29.19 12.18 11.31
C LEU A 30 -28.83 10.80 10.72
N GLU A 31 -29.70 10.24 9.88
CA GLU A 31 -29.42 9.00 9.16
C GLU A 31 -28.30 9.17 8.12
N LEU A 32 -28.18 10.35 7.51
CA LEU A 32 -27.10 10.68 6.58
C LEU A 32 -25.75 10.85 7.30
N GLU A 33 -25.73 11.31 8.55
CA GLU A 33 -24.52 11.35 9.37
C GLU A 33 -24.02 9.93 9.71
N ASN A 34 -24.96 9.03 10.03
CA ASN A 34 -24.65 7.62 10.31
C ASN A 34 -24.14 6.85 9.07
N ALA A 35 -24.33 7.38 7.87
CA ALA A 35 -23.81 6.84 6.61
C ALA A 35 -22.31 7.15 6.38
N GLY A 36 -21.60 7.65 7.39
CA GLY A 36 -20.15 7.90 7.33
C GLY A 36 -19.76 9.34 6.96
N LEU A 37 -20.69 10.29 7.07
CA LEU A 37 -20.45 11.71 6.82
C LEU A 37 -20.44 12.50 8.13
N SER A 38 -19.51 13.44 8.27
CA SER A 38 -19.53 14.37 9.41
C SER A 38 -20.74 15.31 9.33
N ALA A 39 -21.31 15.72 10.48
CA ALA A 39 -22.45 16.66 10.55
C ALA A 39 -22.24 17.96 9.74
N ARG A 40 -21.01 18.49 9.75
CA ARG A 40 -20.64 19.67 8.94
C ARG A 40 -20.63 19.37 7.43
N GLY A 41 -20.18 18.18 7.04
CA GLY A 41 -20.19 17.71 5.65
C GLY A 41 -21.60 17.47 5.11
N VAL A 42 -22.47 16.85 5.92
CA VAL A 42 -23.88 16.60 5.58
C VAL A 42 -24.62 17.91 5.29
N GLY A 43 -24.49 18.92 6.15
CA GLY A 43 -25.15 20.22 5.95
C GLY A 43 -24.70 20.94 4.66
N LYS A 44 -23.42 20.83 4.28
CA LYS A 44 -22.89 21.40 3.03
C LYS A 44 -23.39 20.63 1.80
N ALA A 45 -23.39 19.30 1.87
CA ALA A 45 -23.85 18.42 0.82
C ALA A 45 -25.35 18.62 0.53
N ILE A 46 -26.19 18.59 1.56
CA ILE A 46 -27.65 18.80 1.44
C ILE A 46 -27.94 20.15 0.79
N ARG A 47 -27.31 21.24 1.25
CA ARG A 47 -27.53 22.58 0.68
C ARG A 47 -27.18 22.63 -0.81
N ARG A 48 -26.07 22.00 -1.21
CA ARG A 48 -25.65 21.94 -2.62
C ARG A 48 -26.60 21.11 -3.46
N LEU A 49 -27.07 19.98 -2.94
CA LEU A 49 -27.98 19.08 -3.63
C LEU A 49 -29.40 19.65 -3.78
N ILE A 50 -29.89 20.39 -2.79
CA ILE A 50 -31.17 21.12 -2.88
C ILE A 50 -31.07 22.24 -3.92
N ASN A 51 -30.01 23.05 -3.86
CA ASN A 51 -29.83 24.17 -4.79
C ASN A 51 -29.67 23.70 -6.25
N ALA A 52 -29.17 22.48 -6.46
CA ALA A 52 -29.04 21.87 -7.77
C ALA A 52 -30.23 20.96 -8.14
N HIS A 53 -31.31 20.97 -7.34
CA HIS A 53 -32.56 20.24 -7.58
C HIS A 53 -32.43 18.71 -7.65
N TYR A 54 -31.39 18.14 -7.02
CA TYR A 54 -31.22 16.69 -6.96
C TYR A 54 -31.99 16.04 -5.80
N ILE A 55 -32.24 16.78 -4.72
CA ILE A 55 -33.00 16.29 -3.55
C ILE A 55 -34.05 17.30 -3.13
N ASP A 56 -35.17 16.79 -2.61
CA ASP A 56 -36.24 17.58 -2.00
C ASP A 56 -36.46 17.15 -0.54
N LEU A 57 -36.86 18.09 0.29
CA LEU A 57 -37.30 17.82 1.66
C LEU A 57 -38.81 17.52 1.66
N LYS A 58 -39.19 16.31 2.09
CA LYS A 58 -40.57 15.87 2.29
C LYS A 58 -40.73 15.30 3.69
N ASP A 59 -41.67 15.83 4.47
CA ASP A 59 -42.00 15.31 5.80
C ASP A 59 -40.77 15.09 6.71
N LYS A 60 -39.87 16.08 6.71
CA LYS A 60 -38.59 16.10 7.47
C LYS A 60 -37.53 15.08 7.00
N SER A 61 -37.76 14.42 5.87
CA SER A 61 -36.82 13.49 5.23
C SER A 61 -36.42 14.00 3.85
N TYR A 62 -35.17 13.79 3.46
CA TYR A 62 -34.68 14.11 2.13
C TYR A 62 -34.94 12.95 1.18
N ALA A 63 -35.46 13.25 0.00
CA ALA A 63 -35.79 12.29 -1.04
C ALA A 63 -35.16 12.71 -2.37
N LEU A 64 -34.72 11.75 -3.19
CA LEU A 64 -34.23 12.05 -4.53
C LEU A 64 -35.37 12.55 -5.44
N THR A 65 -35.08 13.60 -6.21
CA THR A 65 -35.94 14.03 -7.32
C THR A 65 -35.76 13.09 -8.53
N LYS A 66 -36.54 13.27 -9.60
CA LYS A 66 -36.31 12.52 -10.86
C LYS A 66 -34.90 12.75 -11.42
N VAL A 67 -34.41 13.99 -11.31
CA VAL A 67 -33.05 14.38 -11.70
C VAL A 67 -32.03 13.75 -10.76
N GLY A 68 -32.30 13.76 -9.44
CA GLY A 68 -31.48 13.08 -8.43
C GLY A 68 -31.32 11.58 -8.64
N LYS A 69 -32.39 10.88 -9.03
CA LYS A 69 -32.35 9.44 -9.31
C LYS A 69 -31.48 9.14 -10.53
N THR A 70 -31.62 9.93 -11.59
CA THR A 70 -30.80 9.78 -12.81
C THR A 70 -29.32 10.04 -12.49
N ALA A 71 -29.03 11.12 -11.76
CA ALA A 71 -27.69 11.46 -11.29
C ALA A 71 -27.07 10.37 -10.39
N ALA A 72 -27.85 9.79 -9.48
CA ALA A 72 -27.38 8.71 -8.62
C ALA A 72 -27.08 7.42 -9.40
N GLN A 73 -27.89 7.10 -10.41
CA GLN A 73 -27.63 5.96 -11.31
C GLN A 73 -26.40 6.18 -12.17
N GLU A 74 -26.20 7.39 -12.70
CA GLU A 74 -24.98 7.77 -13.44
C GLU A 74 -23.74 7.66 -12.56
N LEU A 75 -23.81 8.11 -11.30
CA LEU A 75 -22.72 7.94 -10.33
C LEU A 75 -22.44 6.46 -10.06
N ILE A 76 -23.47 5.65 -9.82
CA ILE A 76 -23.30 4.21 -9.56
C ILE A 76 -22.71 3.51 -10.78
N ALA A 77 -23.19 3.81 -11.99
CA ALA A 77 -22.66 3.25 -13.23
C ALA A 77 -21.21 3.69 -13.47
N PHE A 78 -20.86 4.94 -13.16
CA PHE A 78 -19.49 5.44 -13.24
C PHE A 78 -18.56 4.73 -12.24
N TYR A 79 -18.97 4.61 -10.98
CA TYR A 79 -18.17 3.90 -9.98
C TYR A 79 -18.10 2.40 -10.28
N ALA A 80 -19.19 1.76 -10.73
CA ALA A 80 -19.19 0.36 -11.14
C ALA A 80 -18.28 0.13 -12.36
N ALA A 81 -18.32 1.00 -13.37
CA ALA A 81 -17.44 0.90 -14.53
C ALA A 81 -15.97 1.16 -14.17
N ASN A 82 -15.69 2.06 -13.22
CA ASN A 82 -14.33 2.27 -12.74
C ASN A 82 -13.86 1.15 -11.80
N ASP A 83 -14.75 0.51 -11.03
CA ASP A 83 -14.44 -0.65 -10.20
C ASP A 83 -14.20 -1.89 -11.08
N GLU A 84 -14.98 -2.06 -12.15
CA GLU A 84 -14.77 -3.11 -13.17
C GLU A 84 -13.51 -2.85 -14.01
N GLN A 85 -13.22 -1.59 -14.37
CA GLN A 85 -11.94 -1.23 -15.00
C GLN A 85 -10.79 -1.43 -14.02
N ALA A 86 -10.89 -1.02 -12.76
CA ALA A 86 -9.86 -1.28 -11.74
C ALA A 86 -9.68 -2.78 -11.45
N GLN A 87 -10.74 -3.59 -11.52
CA GLN A 87 -10.66 -5.05 -11.40
C GLN A 87 -10.09 -5.71 -12.67
N SER A 88 -10.45 -5.21 -13.85
CA SER A 88 -9.90 -5.66 -15.14
C SER A 88 -8.43 -5.26 -15.33
N ASP A 89 -8.04 -4.09 -14.86
CA ASP A 89 -6.66 -3.58 -14.88
C ASP A 89 -5.84 -4.31 -13.81
N ARG A 90 -6.40 -4.60 -12.62
CA ARG A 90 -5.79 -5.55 -11.66
C ARG A 90 -5.65 -6.97 -12.25
N ALA A 91 -6.59 -7.43 -13.06
CA ALA A 91 -6.52 -8.74 -13.74
C ALA A 91 -5.55 -8.76 -14.93
N LYS A 92 -5.15 -7.59 -15.46
CA LYS A 92 -4.12 -7.43 -16.48
C LYS A 92 -2.72 -7.12 -15.94
N LYS A 93 -2.59 -6.81 -14.64
CA LYS A 93 -1.28 -6.68 -13.98
C LYS A 93 -0.60 -8.03 -13.95
N LEU A 94 0.46 -8.14 -14.74
CA LEU A 94 1.34 -9.30 -14.74
C LEU A 94 2.11 -9.28 -13.43
N PHE A 95 1.75 -10.21 -12.54
CA PHE A 95 2.40 -10.41 -11.27
C PHE A 95 3.50 -11.46 -11.39
N VAL A 96 4.68 -11.14 -10.87
CA VAL A 96 5.85 -12.02 -10.91
C VAL A 96 6.32 -12.27 -9.49
N GLU A 97 6.37 -13.55 -9.12
CA GLU A 97 6.91 -13.97 -7.83
C GLU A 97 8.44 -13.84 -7.82
N ARG A 98 8.95 -13.28 -6.73
CA ARG A 98 10.37 -13.03 -6.49
C ARG A 98 10.67 -13.29 -5.02
N LYS A 99 11.96 -13.45 -4.68
CA LYS A 99 12.41 -13.61 -3.29
C LYS A 99 13.36 -12.50 -2.89
N VAL A 100 12.99 -11.73 -1.87
CA VAL A 100 13.92 -10.84 -1.16
C VAL A 100 14.74 -11.72 -0.23
N VAL A 101 16.06 -11.61 -0.32
CA VAL A 101 17.01 -12.42 0.47
C VAL A 101 17.94 -11.50 1.23
N VAL A 102 18.12 -11.80 2.51
CA VAL A 102 19.10 -11.16 3.38
C VAL A 102 20.12 -12.17 3.81
N VAL A 103 21.39 -11.87 3.58
CA VAL A 103 22.52 -12.66 4.06
C VAL A 103 23.19 -11.93 5.21
N ALA A 104 23.29 -12.61 6.34
CA ALA A 104 23.88 -12.09 7.57
C ALA A 104 24.68 -13.19 8.28
N PRO A 105 25.68 -12.84 9.11
CA PRO A 105 26.26 -13.80 10.06
C PRO A 105 25.22 -14.40 11.01
N ARG A 106 25.47 -15.62 11.50
CA ARG A 106 24.59 -16.29 12.48
C ARG A 106 24.60 -15.65 13.85
N SER A 107 25.66 -14.92 14.19
CA SER A 107 25.77 -14.16 15.43
C SER A 107 26.57 -12.88 15.23
N PHE A 108 26.32 -11.87 16.06
CA PHE A 108 27.04 -10.61 16.06
C PHE A 108 27.91 -10.46 17.32
N VAL A 109 28.81 -9.49 17.27
CA VAL A 109 29.61 -9.07 18.41
C VAL A 109 29.17 -7.67 18.82
N ALA A 110 28.99 -7.45 20.11
CA ALA A 110 28.62 -6.15 20.65
C ALA A 110 29.63 -5.08 20.22
N GLU A 111 29.15 -3.89 19.83
CA GLU A 111 29.97 -2.75 19.41
C GLU A 111 30.88 -2.99 18.19
N GLN A 112 30.69 -4.11 17.48
CA GLN A 112 31.41 -4.41 16.25
C GLN A 112 30.47 -4.30 15.05
N ALA A 113 30.81 -3.40 14.12
CA ALA A 113 30.01 -3.24 12.92
C ALA A 113 30.04 -4.49 12.04
N VAL A 114 28.87 -4.87 11.52
CA VAL A 114 28.64 -6.03 10.66
C VAL A 114 27.93 -5.60 9.39
N ASP A 115 28.23 -6.28 8.29
CA ASP A 115 27.59 -6.06 7.01
C ASP A 115 26.45 -7.08 6.79
N LEU A 116 25.28 -6.57 6.43
CA LEU A 116 24.15 -7.33 5.92
C LEU A 116 24.08 -7.12 4.40
N PHE A 117 23.84 -8.19 3.65
CA PHE A 117 23.63 -8.10 2.21
C PHE A 117 22.17 -8.37 1.91
N VAL A 118 21.51 -7.44 1.22
CA VAL A 118 20.10 -7.54 0.85
C VAL A 118 20.01 -7.56 -0.67
N GLY A 119 19.33 -8.54 -1.23
CA GLY A 119 19.15 -8.67 -2.68
C GLY A 119 17.82 -9.30 -3.04
N VAL A 120 17.55 -9.38 -4.33
CA VAL A 120 16.35 -10.02 -4.89
C VAL A 120 16.80 -11.08 -5.88
N ASN A 121 16.32 -12.31 -5.70
CA ASN A 121 16.63 -13.44 -6.58
C ASN A 121 16.03 -13.24 -8.00
N PRO A 122 16.53 -13.98 -9.01
CA PRO A 122 15.89 -13.99 -10.33
C PRO A 122 14.51 -14.65 -10.27
N SER A 123 13.75 -14.57 -11.37
CA SER A 123 12.58 -15.44 -11.59
C SER A 123 13.02 -16.88 -11.69
N ASP A 124 12.12 -17.80 -11.32
CA ASP A 124 12.23 -19.18 -11.79
C ASP A 124 12.10 -19.20 -13.33
N GLU A 125 12.84 -20.07 -14.01
CA GLU A 125 12.92 -20.06 -15.48
C GLU A 125 11.57 -20.23 -16.18
N ASP A 126 10.63 -20.95 -15.54
CA ASP A 126 9.28 -21.21 -16.05
C ASP A 126 8.24 -20.16 -15.64
N SER A 127 8.64 -19.16 -14.85
CA SER A 127 7.73 -18.11 -14.36
C SER A 127 7.59 -16.95 -15.34
N PHE A 128 6.46 -16.26 -15.27
CA PHE A 128 6.23 -15.05 -16.06
C PHE A 128 7.31 -14.02 -15.75
N LYS A 129 7.89 -13.40 -16.77
CA LYS A 129 8.97 -12.41 -16.60
C LYS A 129 8.39 -11.01 -16.52
N LEU A 130 9.02 -10.15 -15.73
CA LEU A 130 8.62 -8.75 -15.70
C LEU A 130 8.83 -8.14 -17.10
N PRO A 131 7.89 -7.35 -17.64
CA PRO A 131 8.04 -6.75 -18.96
C PRO A 131 9.18 -5.73 -19.01
N PHE A 132 9.50 -5.10 -17.88
CA PHE A 132 10.59 -4.13 -17.71
C PHE A 132 11.07 -4.15 -16.25
N GLY A 133 12.12 -3.38 -15.93
CA GLY A 133 12.69 -3.36 -14.57
C GLY A 133 11.73 -2.76 -13.54
N ALA A 134 11.67 -3.34 -12.35
CA ALA A 134 10.86 -2.82 -11.25
C ALA A 134 11.75 -2.16 -10.19
N GLN A 135 11.27 -1.09 -9.57
CA GLN A 135 11.96 -0.44 -8.47
C GLN A 135 11.32 -0.85 -7.14
N LEU A 136 12.14 -1.38 -6.24
CA LEU A 136 11.72 -1.72 -4.88
C LEU A 136 12.34 -0.76 -3.88
N GLU A 137 11.55 -0.34 -2.91
CA GLU A 137 12.06 0.30 -1.69
C GLU A 137 11.94 -0.66 -0.51
N LEU A 138 13.08 -0.93 0.13
CA LEU A 138 13.16 -1.74 1.33
C LEU A 138 13.36 -0.83 2.53
N ARG A 139 12.43 -0.90 3.48
CA ARG A 139 12.55 -0.24 4.78
C ARG A 139 13.10 -1.22 5.80
N ILE A 140 14.27 -0.89 6.34
CA ILE A 140 15.01 -1.71 7.28
C ILE A 140 14.98 -1.04 8.65
N THR A 141 14.60 -1.82 9.65
CA THR A 141 14.64 -1.40 11.05
C THR A 141 15.40 -2.44 11.86
N ALA A 142 16.17 -1.97 12.84
CA ALA A 142 16.90 -2.84 13.74
C ALA A 142 16.63 -2.44 15.20
N VAL A 143 16.20 -3.40 16.01
CA VAL A 143 16.09 -3.24 17.47
C VAL A 143 17.32 -3.86 18.10
N GLY A 144 17.99 -3.11 18.98
CA GLY A 144 19.27 -3.52 19.59
C GLY A 144 20.49 -3.18 18.75
N ALA A 145 20.34 -2.48 17.62
CA ALA A 145 21.46 -2.03 16.81
C ALA A 145 21.16 -0.71 16.09
N ALA A 146 22.22 0.01 15.74
CA ALA A 146 22.15 1.17 14.84
C ALA A 146 22.39 0.73 13.40
N LEU A 147 21.59 1.25 12.47
CA LEU A 147 21.77 1.07 11.03
C LEU A 147 22.45 2.29 10.42
N THR A 148 23.28 2.06 9.42
CA THR A 148 23.84 3.14 8.58
C THR A 148 22.82 3.72 7.63
N VAL A 149 21.89 2.89 7.15
CA VAL A 149 20.83 3.26 6.21
C VAL A 149 19.56 2.51 6.59
N ASN A 150 18.43 3.21 6.60
CA ASN A 150 17.12 2.65 6.95
C ASN A 150 16.24 2.39 5.74
N ASN A 151 16.51 3.04 4.60
CA ASN A 151 15.75 2.88 3.37
C ASN A 151 16.72 2.54 2.24
N LEU A 152 16.43 1.49 1.49
CA LEU A 152 17.27 1.01 0.41
C LEU A 152 16.42 0.89 -0.86
N SER A 153 16.84 1.56 -1.93
CA SER A 153 16.25 1.38 -3.25
C SER A 153 17.01 0.31 -4.01
N ILE A 154 16.28 -0.66 -4.58
CA ILE A 154 16.82 -1.76 -5.37
C ILE A 154 16.13 -1.79 -6.73
N ASP A 155 16.92 -1.70 -7.79
CA ASP A 155 16.47 -1.95 -9.15
C ASP A 155 16.45 -3.46 -9.42
N VAL A 156 15.27 -4.00 -9.70
CA VAL A 156 15.05 -5.41 -10.03
C VAL A 156 14.94 -5.55 -11.54
N PRO A 157 15.93 -6.15 -12.21
CA PRO A 157 15.88 -6.37 -13.65
C PRO A 157 14.86 -7.45 -14.03
N PRO A 158 14.36 -7.44 -15.28
CA PRO A 158 13.33 -8.35 -15.76
C PRO A 158 13.57 -9.85 -15.54
N GLU A 159 14.81 -10.29 -15.75
CA GLU A 159 15.15 -11.72 -15.80
C GLU A 159 16.25 -12.13 -14.83
N LYS A 160 16.94 -11.16 -14.22
CA LYS A 160 18.15 -11.41 -13.42
C LYS A 160 17.90 -11.13 -11.95
N ALA A 161 18.81 -11.63 -11.11
CA ALA A 161 18.90 -11.18 -9.74
C ALA A 161 19.19 -9.67 -9.71
N ALA A 162 18.63 -8.97 -8.73
CA ALA A 162 19.08 -7.62 -8.40
C ALA A 162 20.47 -7.66 -7.78
N VAL A 163 21.27 -6.63 -8.02
CA VAL A 163 22.59 -6.50 -7.41
C VAL A 163 22.42 -6.38 -5.90
N PRO A 164 23.08 -7.23 -5.08
CA PRO A 164 22.96 -7.13 -3.64
C PRO A 164 23.49 -5.80 -3.12
N SER A 165 22.72 -5.17 -2.25
CA SER A 165 23.10 -3.96 -1.56
C SER A 165 23.59 -4.28 -0.16
N ARG A 166 24.60 -3.51 0.28
CA ARG A 166 25.20 -3.68 1.60
C ARG A 166 24.62 -2.68 2.59
N VAL A 167 24.19 -3.18 3.74
CA VAL A 167 23.68 -2.38 4.87
C VAL A 167 24.54 -2.68 6.08
N ARG A 168 25.20 -1.66 6.61
CA ARG A 168 26.05 -1.81 7.78
C ARG A 168 25.26 -1.57 9.06
N LEU A 169 25.42 -2.47 10.02
CA LEU A 169 24.71 -2.51 11.29
C LEU A 169 25.72 -2.54 12.44
N LEU A 170 25.47 -1.79 13.52
CA LEU A 170 26.30 -1.76 14.73
C LEU A 170 25.46 -2.20 15.94
N PRO A 171 25.67 -3.42 16.48
CA PRO A 171 24.98 -3.88 17.67
C PRO A 171 25.34 -3.04 18.91
N ALA A 172 24.37 -2.77 19.77
CA ALA A 172 24.59 -2.06 21.03
C ALA A 172 25.35 -2.94 22.05
N ALA A 173 26.09 -2.30 22.98
CA ALA A 173 26.93 -2.97 23.98
C ALA A 173 26.18 -3.99 24.86
N ASN A 174 24.98 -3.65 25.30
CA ASN A 174 24.23 -4.39 26.32
C ASN A 174 22.98 -5.10 25.77
N THR A 175 23.02 -5.53 24.51
CA THR A 175 21.90 -6.28 23.91
C THR A 175 22.26 -7.75 23.74
N PRO A 176 21.42 -8.70 24.18
CA PRO A 176 21.66 -10.12 23.94
C PRO A 176 21.29 -10.54 22.51
N MET A 177 20.54 -9.69 21.79
CA MET A 177 19.96 -10.00 20.49
C MET A 177 19.74 -8.72 19.67
N VAL A 178 19.83 -8.84 18.35
CA VAL A 178 19.39 -7.83 17.40
C VAL A 178 18.23 -8.41 16.60
N ARG A 179 17.10 -7.68 16.56
CA ARG A 179 15.98 -8.00 15.67
C ARG A 179 16.06 -7.09 14.46
N VAL A 180 16.24 -7.67 13.28
CA VAL A 180 16.19 -6.94 12.01
C VAL A 180 14.84 -7.20 11.37
N ARG A 181 14.14 -6.14 10.98
CA ARG A 181 12.90 -6.21 10.22
C ARG A 181 13.10 -5.51 8.88
N ILE A 182 12.58 -6.12 7.82
CA ILE A 182 12.56 -5.59 6.47
C ILE A 182 11.13 -5.59 5.97
N ASP A 183 10.63 -4.41 5.60
CA ASP A 183 9.38 -4.23 4.89
C ASP A 183 9.70 -3.83 3.45
N ALA A 184 9.08 -4.49 2.47
CA ALA A 184 9.31 -4.27 1.05
C ALA A 184 8.13 -3.53 0.42
N PHE A 185 8.43 -2.56 -0.43
CA PHE A 185 7.46 -1.77 -1.17
C PHE A 185 7.85 -1.73 -2.65
N GLN A 186 6.87 -1.83 -3.53
CA GLN A 186 7.06 -1.53 -4.94
C GLN A 186 6.76 -0.05 -5.20
N SER A 187 7.66 0.62 -5.93
CA SER A 187 7.43 1.97 -6.43
C SER A 187 6.96 1.91 -7.88
N PHE A 188 5.87 2.61 -8.21
CA PHE A 188 5.32 2.69 -9.56
C PHE A 188 5.54 4.09 -10.17
N GLU A 189 4.97 5.13 -9.55
CA GLU A 189 5.10 6.54 -9.93
C GLU A 189 5.28 7.41 -8.67
N PHE A 190 5.59 8.70 -8.85
CA PHE A 190 5.95 9.65 -7.78
C PHE A 190 5.15 9.48 -6.47
N ASN A 191 5.82 8.92 -5.46
CA ASN A 191 5.35 8.66 -4.09
C ASN A 191 4.26 7.60 -3.91
N ASP A 192 3.92 6.81 -4.93
CA ASP A 192 3.01 5.68 -4.76
C ASP A 192 3.79 4.40 -4.44
N PHE A 193 3.45 3.80 -3.29
CA PHE A 193 4.15 2.64 -2.74
C PHE A 193 3.15 1.53 -2.43
N GLU A 194 3.27 0.40 -3.13
CA GLU A 194 2.48 -0.79 -2.84
C GLU A 194 3.26 -1.72 -1.90
N PRO A 195 2.71 -2.08 -0.73
CA PRO A 195 3.38 -2.98 0.19
C PRO A 195 3.43 -4.40 -0.38
N LEU A 196 4.63 -4.97 -0.45
CA LEU A 196 4.86 -6.35 -0.91
C LEU A 196 4.98 -7.35 0.24
N GLY A 197 4.90 -6.87 1.48
CA GLY A 197 5.06 -7.66 2.69
C GLY A 197 6.28 -7.26 3.51
N GLY A 198 6.51 -8.00 4.59
CA GLY A 198 7.67 -7.79 5.45
C GLY A 198 7.97 -9.00 6.31
N PHE A 199 9.23 -9.14 6.70
CA PHE A 199 9.68 -10.20 7.59
C PHE A 199 10.68 -9.66 8.61
N TYR A 200 10.89 -10.42 9.68
CA TYR A 200 11.92 -10.13 10.66
C TYR A 200 12.69 -11.38 11.02
N PHE A 201 13.90 -11.18 11.53
CA PHE A 201 14.72 -12.24 12.07
C PHE A 201 15.56 -11.74 13.24
N ASP A 202 15.88 -12.68 14.12
CA ASP A 202 16.62 -12.43 15.34
C ASP A 202 18.04 -12.99 15.23
N VAL A 203 19.03 -12.19 15.62
CA VAL A 203 20.45 -12.57 15.62
C VAL A 203 21.00 -12.43 17.04
N PRO A 204 21.55 -13.50 17.64
CA PRO A 204 22.19 -13.39 18.95
C PRO A 204 23.43 -12.50 18.88
N VAL A 205 23.67 -11.76 19.96
CA VAL A 205 24.85 -10.90 20.12
C VAL A 205 25.70 -11.42 21.26
N HIS A 206 27.00 -11.51 21.03
CA HIS A 206 27.98 -11.92 22.02
C HIS A 206 28.88 -10.73 22.39
N ALA A 207 29.21 -10.59 23.68
CA ALA A 207 30.22 -9.63 24.12
C ALA A 207 31.64 -10.08 23.73
N ASP A 208 31.85 -11.39 23.64
CA ASP A 208 33.14 -12.00 23.33
C ASP A 208 33.25 -12.33 21.84
N PRO A 209 34.21 -11.75 21.09
CA PRO A 209 34.38 -12.01 19.67
C PRO A 209 34.76 -13.46 19.35
N SER A 210 35.34 -14.21 20.30
CA SER A 210 35.67 -15.62 20.10
C SER A 210 34.44 -16.52 19.94
N LYS A 211 33.28 -16.06 20.42
CA LYS A 211 31.99 -16.76 20.32
C LYS A 211 31.22 -16.43 19.03
N GLN A 212 31.80 -15.62 18.15
CA GLN A 212 31.16 -15.22 16.91
C GLN A 212 31.12 -16.37 15.91
N ASP A 213 29.93 -16.89 15.64
CA ASP A 213 29.63 -17.67 14.44
C ASP A 213 29.48 -16.74 13.23
N LYS A 214 30.54 -16.68 12.42
CA LYS A 214 30.61 -15.91 11.16
C LYS A 214 29.97 -16.63 9.97
N THR A 215 29.46 -17.85 10.14
CA THR A 215 28.82 -18.60 9.06
C THR A 215 27.65 -17.78 8.52
N PRO A 216 27.57 -17.54 7.21
CA PRO A 216 26.44 -16.82 6.64
C PRO A 216 25.16 -17.64 6.79
N ARG A 217 24.07 -16.95 7.11
CA ARG A 217 22.71 -17.46 6.99
C ARG A 217 21.93 -16.57 6.03
N ALA A 218 21.12 -17.20 5.19
CA ALA A 218 20.15 -16.51 4.35
C ALA A 218 18.77 -16.56 5.01
N VAL A 219 18.08 -15.43 5.05
CA VAL A 219 16.67 -15.34 5.43
C VAL A 219 15.95 -14.68 4.26
N SER A 220 14.80 -15.23 3.86
CA SER A 220 14.10 -14.78 2.66
C SER A 220 12.60 -14.67 2.87
N MET A 221 11.98 -13.85 2.03
CA MET A 221 10.53 -13.70 1.92
C MET A 221 10.15 -13.68 0.44
N GLU A 222 9.05 -14.36 0.12
CA GLU A 222 8.41 -14.29 -1.19
C GLU A 222 7.65 -12.97 -1.33
N ILE A 223 7.84 -12.30 -2.46
CA ILE A 223 7.18 -11.05 -2.83
C ILE A 223 6.57 -11.21 -4.22
N THR A 224 5.49 -10.49 -4.47
CA THR A 224 4.81 -10.47 -5.76
C THR A 224 4.97 -9.09 -6.37
N ILE A 225 5.75 -8.98 -7.45
CA ILE A 225 6.03 -7.69 -8.11
C ILE A 225 5.05 -7.52 -9.27
N GLY A 226 4.34 -6.40 -9.33
CA GLY A 226 3.47 -6.03 -10.46
C GLY A 226 4.22 -5.29 -11.56
N SER A 227 3.64 -5.22 -12.76
CA SER A 227 4.06 -4.25 -13.77
C SER A 227 3.42 -2.88 -13.47
N PRO A 228 4.16 -1.75 -13.47
CA PRO A 228 3.56 -0.44 -13.68
C PRO A 228 2.76 -0.40 -14.99
N ASP A 229 1.74 0.44 -14.97
CA ASP A 229 0.81 0.68 -16.08
C ASP A 229 1.46 1.51 -17.20
#